data_AF-A0AAV0W076-F1
#
_entry.id   AF-A0AAV0W076-F1
#
_cell.length_a   1.000
_cell.length_b   1.000
_cell.length_c   1.000
_cell.angle_alpha   90.00
_cell.angle_beta   90.00
_cell.angle_gamma   90.00
#
_symmetry.space_group_name_H-M   'P 1'
#
loop_
_entity.id
_entity.type
_entity.pdbx_description
1 polymer ?
#
loop_
_entity_poly.entity_id
_entity_poly.type
_entity_poly.pdbx_seq_one_letter_code
_entity_poly.pdbx_strand_id
1 'polypeptide(L)'
;MRDSAELTDSPDEQPLQFQLREDGDDGDGLQRRIDHSGDVAAMAWCDARLPATAANIAAATVGVGLAWSLLYVNVSSELMTVPGGSLSSIFMLYVTGTVAGKLIYEILGLPPRFGMLLAGIALQNAGLYTVTGWCSQLVSFIREVSLAVTLINGGLELDANQLRRLSGVVARLTLLPCLAEAATVAVVAYLILPDFSWQWSLVLGFTLSAVSPAILVPSLFQLKRMGYGEVKGVNTLLIAASSLDNIVSICAFRIALVVLFLTGSLTSKITQGLIDVSIGTVAGVIWGFFLIFVPPSPWAVIYKNQETENTNKSQRLDRLITAKRSFLLGAGGFLAMTGSRWCGYPVAGPLACIISAFVAGTGWRWRLKMQTRNNPASSVEENDDDEDLCKGKPVEKVFEYAWTGLQPSVFAFMGTDIKFELLKKFDMVFVGLLVLTFGIAVRINN
;
A
#
# COMPACT_ATOMS: atom_id res chain seq x y z
N MET A 1 24.99 77.94 16.28
CA MET A 1 23.65 78.08 16.87
C MET A 1 22.88 76.81 16.56
N ARG A 2 22.61 76.02 17.62
CA ARG A 2 21.61 74.93 17.82
C ARG A 2 21.37 73.96 16.66
N ASP A 3 21.83 72.71 16.77
CA ASP A 3 21.30 71.58 17.57
C ASP A 3 20.22 70.79 16.82
N SER A 4 20.50 69.49 16.63
CA SER A 4 19.64 68.29 16.52
C SER A 4 20.39 67.30 15.60
N ALA A 5 21.12 66.32 16.13
CA ALA A 5 20.65 64.94 16.45
C ALA A 5 20.09 64.24 15.18
N GLU A 6 20.53 63.08 14.71
CA GLU A 6 21.14 61.90 15.35
C GLU A 6 21.64 60.93 14.25
N LEU A 7 22.68 60.13 14.57
CA LEU A 7 22.92 58.70 14.25
C LEU A 7 22.61 58.14 12.82
N THR A 8 23.45 57.35 12.14
CA THR A 8 24.33 56.24 12.56
C THR A 8 25.33 55.88 11.45
N ASP A 9 26.53 55.52 11.88
CA ASP A 9 27.62 54.86 11.13
C ASP A 9 27.34 53.35 10.98
N SER A 10 27.87 52.75 9.91
CA SER A 10 28.08 51.29 9.75
C SER A 10 29.54 50.95 10.17
N PRO A 11 30.09 49.71 10.12
CA PRO A 11 29.58 48.39 9.71
C PRO A 11 30.01 47.22 10.68
N ASP A 12 29.84 45.99 10.19
CA ASP A 12 30.58 44.74 10.50
C ASP A 12 30.11 43.74 11.58
N GLU A 13 30.10 42.49 11.10
CA GLU A 13 29.68 41.23 11.71
C GLU A 13 30.68 40.68 12.74
N GLN A 14 30.19 40.13 13.87
CA GLN A 14 30.52 38.81 14.45
C GLN A 14 29.81 38.55 15.80
N PRO A 15 29.59 37.28 16.22
CA PRO A 15 28.46 36.90 17.08
C PRO A 15 28.73 36.98 18.60
N LEU A 16 27.70 37.40 19.34
CA LEU A 16 27.67 37.50 20.79
C LEU A 16 27.61 36.12 21.47
N GLN A 17 28.70 35.79 22.17
CA GLN A 17 28.82 34.74 23.18
C GLN A 17 27.90 35.05 24.37
N PHE A 18 27.07 34.08 24.74
CA PHE A 18 26.16 34.16 25.90
C PHE A 18 26.98 33.90 27.18
N GLN A 19 27.16 34.92 28.02
CA GLN A 19 27.82 34.82 29.31
C GLN A 19 26.99 33.99 30.29
N LEU A 20 27.53 32.85 30.74
CA LEU A 20 27.11 32.15 31.95
C LEU A 20 27.72 32.86 33.16
N ARG A 21 26.85 33.40 34.01
CA ARG A 21 27.19 33.84 35.36
C ARG A 21 27.10 32.63 36.27
N GLU A 22 28.24 32.17 36.76
CA GLU A 22 28.33 31.21 37.86
C GLU A 22 27.90 31.92 39.16
N ASP A 23 26.79 31.47 39.74
CA ASP A 23 26.48 31.62 41.17
C ASP A 23 26.02 30.23 41.64
N GLY A 24 26.48 29.84 42.83
CA GLY A 24 26.75 28.46 43.19
C GLY A 24 25.58 27.61 43.71
N ASP A 25 25.88 26.31 43.76
CA ASP A 25 25.33 25.30 44.69
C ASP A 25 23.81 25.00 44.65
N ASP A 26 23.30 24.59 43.48
CA ASP A 26 21.95 23.97 43.35
C ASP A 26 21.87 22.87 42.27
N GLY A 27 23.03 22.39 41.77
CA GLY A 27 23.10 21.48 40.62
C GLY A 27 22.55 20.07 40.89
N ASP A 28 22.83 19.51 42.07
CA ASP A 28 22.46 18.11 42.39
C ASP A 28 20.96 17.93 42.67
N GLY A 29 20.32 18.96 43.24
CA GLY A 29 18.89 18.96 43.52
C GLY A 29 18.03 19.22 42.28
N LEU A 30 18.50 20.09 41.39
CA LEU A 30 17.80 20.40 40.13
C LEU A 30 17.95 19.25 39.12
N GLN A 31 19.14 18.65 39.00
CA GLN A 31 19.36 17.50 38.12
C GLN A 31 18.53 16.29 38.57
N ARG A 32 18.47 15.99 39.87
CA ARG A 32 17.58 14.93 40.40
C ARG A 32 16.10 15.23 40.19
N ARG A 33 15.64 16.50 40.31
CA ARG A 33 14.25 16.84 40.00
C ARG A 33 13.92 16.70 38.52
N ILE A 34 14.87 17.02 37.63
CA ILE A 34 14.69 16.89 36.19
C ILE A 34 14.63 15.41 35.78
N ASP A 35 15.55 14.57 36.29
CA ASP A 35 15.52 13.13 36.06
C ASP A 35 14.23 12.52 36.63
N HIS A 36 13.88 12.87 37.87
CA HIS A 36 12.68 12.31 38.51
C HIS A 36 11.39 12.80 37.84
N SER A 37 11.35 14.03 37.33
CA SER A 37 10.22 14.54 36.55
C SER A 37 10.14 13.91 35.16
N GLY A 38 11.28 13.60 34.54
CA GLY A 38 11.36 12.88 33.27
C GLY A 38 10.89 11.43 33.39
N ASP A 39 11.34 10.73 34.44
CA ASP A 39 10.92 9.36 34.75
C ASP A 39 9.45 9.27 35.14
N VAL A 40 8.94 10.23 35.92
CA VAL A 40 7.52 10.29 36.30
C VAL A 40 6.65 10.63 35.09
N ALA A 41 7.10 11.52 34.19
CA ALA A 41 6.38 11.81 32.95
C ALA A 41 6.41 10.64 31.97
N ALA A 42 7.54 9.93 31.86
CA ALA A 42 7.68 8.73 31.04
C ALA A 42 6.83 7.58 31.59
N MET A 43 6.83 7.36 32.90
CA MET A 43 5.95 6.38 33.57
C MET A 43 4.48 6.75 33.41
N ALA A 44 4.09 8.01 33.61
CA ALA A 44 2.70 8.45 33.42
C ALA A 44 2.24 8.35 31.96
N TRP A 45 3.13 8.62 31.00
CA TRP A 45 2.86 8.42 29.58
C TRP A 45 2.72 6.92 29.23
N CYS A 46 3.54 6.07 29.84
CA CYS A 46 3.46 4.61 29.70
C CYS A 46 2.17 4.06 30.34
N ASP A 47 1.82 4.52 31.54
CA ASP A 47 0.62 4.17 32.30
C ASP A 47 -0.67 4.72 31.70
N ALA A 48 -0.63 5.73 30.84
CA ALA A 48 -1.79 6.18 30.07
C ALA A 48 -2.00 5.36 28.78
N ARG A 49 -0.90 4.88 28.19
CA ARG A 49 -0.93 4.05 26.97
C ARG A 49 -1.29 2.59 27.28
N LEU A 50 -0.76 2.03 28.36
CA LEU A 50 -1.06 0.67 28.86
C LEU A 50 -2.57 0.38 29.03
N PRO A 51 -3.40 1.21 29.68
CA PRO A 51 -4.82 0.96 29.86
C PRO A 51 -5.60 1.13 28.56
N ALA A 52 -5.21 2.07 27.70
CA ALA A 52 -5.82 2.25 26.39
C ALA A 52 -5.51 1.06 25.47
N THR A 53 -4.27 0.58 25.47
CA THR A 53 -3.83 -0.60 24.72
C THR A 53 -4.46 -1.88 25.30
N ALA A 54 -4.53 -2.04 26.61
CA ALA A 54 -5.18 -3.17 27.27
C ALA A 54 -6.68 -3.21 27.01
N ALA A 55 -7.38 -2.06 27.08
CA ALA A 55 -8.79 -1.95 26.74
C ALA A 55 -9.03 -2.27 25.25
N ASN A 56 -8.14 -1.84 24.37
CA ASN A 56 -8.18 -2.14 22.94
C ASN A 56 -7.98 -3.62 22.62
N ILE A 57 -7.14 -4.32 23.39
CA ILE A 57 -6.90 -5.76 23.31
C ILE A 57 -8.10 -6.53 23.89
N ALA A 58 -8.63 -6.08 25.03
CA ALA A 58 -9.83 -6.64 25.66
C ALA A 58 -11.06 -6.51 24.73
N ALA A 59 -11.28 -5.35 24.13
CA ALA A 59 -12.35 -5.15 23.16
C ALA A 59 -12.18 -6.02 21.91
N ALA A 60 -10.95 -6.18 21.41
CA ALA A 60 -10.68 -7.05 20.27
C ALA A 60 -10.94 -8.52 20.61
N THR A 61 -10.48 -9.01 21.77
CA THR A 61 -10.70 -10.38 22.24
C THR A 61 -12.16 -10.68 22.54
N VAL A 62 -12.91 -9.75 23.14
CA VAL A 62 -14.36 -9.87 23.31
C VAL A 62 -15.07 -9.88 21.96
N GLY A 63 -14.64 -9.04 21.01
CA GLY A 63 -15.15 -9.04 19.64
C GLY A 63 -14.93 -10.37 18.92
N VAL A 64 -13.74 -10.97 19.08
CA VAL A 64 -13.42 -12.32 18.59
C VAL A 64 -14.34 -13.35 19.21
N GLY A 65 -14.50 -13.32 20.54
CA GLY A 65 -15.37 -14.25 21.26
C GLY A 65 -16.82 -14.16 20.82
N LEU A 66 -17.36 -12.93 20.73
CA LEU A 66 -18.74 -12.70 20.26
C LEU A 66 -18.93 -13.15 18.82
N ALA A 67 -18.01 -12.83 17.93
CA ALA A 67 -18.15 -13.19 16.53
C ALA A 67 -17.98 -14.72 16.32
N TRP A 68 -17.14 -15.38 17.12
CA TRP A 68 -17.06 -16.83 17.22
C TRP A 68 -18.36 -17.46 17.74
N SER A 69 -18.95 -16.91 18.80
CA SER A 69 -20.23 -17.36 19.35
C SER A 69 -21.38 -17.16 18.36
N LEU A 70 -21.42 -16.05 17.63
CA LEU A 70 -22.42 -15.80 16.59
C LEU A 70 -22.27 -16.80 15.43
N LEU A 71 -21.05 -17.12 15.03
CA LEU A 71 -20.80 -18.15 14.02
C LEU A 71 -21.20 -19.54 14.54
N TYR A 72 -20.94 -19.83 15.82
CA TYR A 72 -21.36 -21.07 16.49
C TYR A 72 -22.86 -21.28 16.52
N VAL A 73 -23.61 -20.22 16.78
CA VAL A 73 -25.06 -20.30 16.90
C VAL A 73 -25.76 -20.33 15.53
N ASN A 74 -25.18 -19.74 14.48
CA ASN A 74 -25.87 -19.53 13.19
C ASN A 74 -25.41 -20.45 12.04
N VAL A 75 -24.27 -21.13 12.14
CA VAL A 75 -23.74 -21.97 11.05
C VAL A 75 -23.97 -23.46 11.34
N SER A 76 -24.47 -24.19 10.35
CA SER A 76 -24.73 -25.64 10.44
C SER A 76 -23.51 -26.42 10.90
N SER A 77 -23.74 -27.42 11.76
CA SER A 77 -22.70 -28.24 12.40
C SER A 77 -21.70 -28.91 11.46
N GLU A 78 -22.06 -29.17 10.19
CA GLU A 78 -21.16 -29.74 9.17
C GLU A 78 -20.11 -28.75 8.64
N LEU A 79 -20.41 -27.45 8.61
CA LEU A 79 -19.48 -26.40 8.18
C LEU A 79 -18.58 -25.93 9.33
N MET A 80 -18.82 -26.46 10.54
CA MET A 80 -18.31 -25.93 11.80
C MET A 80 -17.53 -26.92 12.65
N THR A 81 -17.38 -28.19 12.25
CA THR A 81 -16.55 -29.14 12.98
C THR A 81 -15.12 -28.60 13.09
N VAL A 82 -14.70 -28.15 14.26
CA VAL A 82 -13.28 -27.89 14.51
C VAL A 82 -12.70 -29.15 15.13
N PRO A 83 -11.62 -29.73 14.58
CA PRO A 83 -10.88 -29.28 13.39
C PRO A 83 -11.54 -29.77 12.10
N GLY A 84 -11.80 -28.90 11.10
CA GLY A 84 -12.36 -29.36 9.80
C GLY A 84 -13.34 -28.43 9.05
N GLY A 85 -13.94 -27.44 9.70
CA GLY A 85 -14.90 -26.52 9.07
C GLY A 85 -14.19 -25.51 8.18
N SER A 86 -14.47 -25.52 6.87
CA SER A 86 -13.73 -24.68 5.92
C SER A 86 -14.08 -23.19 6.05
N LEU A 87 -15.34 -22.84 6.35
CA LEU A 87 -15.74 -21.45 6.60
C LEU A 87 -15.26 -20.94 7.96
N SER A 88 -15.33 -21.78 9.01
CA SER A 88 -14.83 -21.41 10.34
C SER A 88 -13.31 -21.19 10.31
N SER A 89 -12.56 -21.97 9.51
CA SER A 89 -11.12 -21.77 9.28
C SER A 89 -10.81 -20.41 8.65
N ILE A 90 -11.55 -20.01 7.60
CA ILE A 90 -11.38 -18.70 6.95
C ILE A 90 -11.72 -17.56 7.91
N PHE A 91 -12.80 -17.71 8.68
CA PHE A 91 -13.21 -16.72 9.66
C PHE A 91 -12.19 -16.57 10.80
N MET A 92 -11.72 -17.68 11.36
CA MET A 92 -10.66 -17.67 12.39
C MET A 92 -9.38 -17.05 11.88
N LEU A 93 -9.01 -17.35 10.64
CA LEU A 93 -7.85 -16.76 10.00
C LEU A 93 -7.97 -15.24 9.91
N TYR A 94 -9.14 -14.73 9.48
CA TYR A 94 -9.39 -13.29 9.43
C TYR A 94 -9.29 -12.65 10.80
N VAL A 95 -10.01 -13.20 11.78
CA VAL A 95 -10.08 -12.63 13.13
C VAL A 95 -8.72 -12.68 13.82
N THR A 96 -8.07 -13.84 13.83
CA THR A 96 -6.73 -14.00 14.42
C THR A 96 -5.72 -13.11 13.71
N GLY A 97 -5.80 -12.96 12.39
CA GLY A 97 -4.97 -12.04 11.61
C GLY A 97 -5.16 -10.58 12.04
N THR A 98 -6.40 -10.10 12.20
CA THR A 98 -6.67 -8.73 12.67
C THR A 98 -6.13 -8.46 14.07
N VAL A 99 -6.35 -9.41 15.01
CA VAL A 99 -5.88 -9.29 16.38
C VAL A 99 -4.36 -9.32 16.43
N ALA A 100 -3.73 -10.29 15.76
CA ALA A 100 -2.27 -10.40 15.71
C ALA A 100 -1.63 -9.16 15.08
N GLY A 101 -2.23 -8.60 14.03
CA GLY A 101 -1.77 -7.36 13.42
C GLY A 101 -1.79 -6.18 14.39
N LYS A 102 -2.87 -6.00 15.14
CA LYS A 102 -2.98 -4.93 16.16
C LYS A 102 -2.03 -5.18 17.33
N LEU A 103 -1.93 -6.42 17.80
CA LEU A 103 -1.09 -6.82 18.91
C LEU A 103 0.40 -6.58 18.62
N ILE A 104 0.87 -6.99 17.44
CA ILE A 104 2.27 -6.79 17.03
C ILE A 104 2.58 -5.31 16.87
N TYR A 105 1.65 -4.53 16.35
CA TYR A 105 1.83 -3.08 16.23
C TYR A 105 1.97 -2.41 17.59
N GLU A 106 1.13 -2.76 18.56
CA GLU A 106 1.14 -2.16 19.90
C GLU A 106 2.35 -2.60 20.74
N ILE A 107 2.74 -3.88 20.68
CA ILE A 107 3.80 -4.44 21.52
C ILE A 107 5.19 -4.24 20.89
N LEU A 108 5.37 -4.57 19.61
CA LEU A 108 6.68 -4.56 18.95
C LEU A 108 6.92 -3.30 18.11
N GLY A 109 5.90 -2.46 17.88
CA GLY A 109 6.00 -1.30 16.99
C GLY A 109 6.17 -1.68 15.51
N LEU A 110 5.99 -2.94 15.14
CA LEU A 110 6.16 -3.43 13.77
C LEU A 110 4.90 -3.18 12.93
N PRO A 111 5.01 -3.11 11.60
CA PRO A 111 3.85 -2.93 10.72
C PRO A 111 2.79 -4.04 10.94
N PRO A 112 1.48 -3.69 11.08
CA PRO A 112 0.41 -4.66 11.37
C PRO A 112 0.34 -5.84 10.39
N ARG A 113 0.75 -5.63 9.13
CA ARG A 113 0.79 -6.65 8.07
C ARG A 113 1.67 -7.84 8.43
N PHE A 114 2.74 -7.62 9.18
CA PHE A 114 3.63 -8.68 9.65
C PHE A 114 2.92 -9.60 10.65
N GLY A 115 2.12 -9.04 11.58
CA GLY A 115 1.32 -9.83 12.51
C GLY A 115 0.21 -10.63 11.85
N MET A 116 -0.43 -10.06 10.82
CA MET A 116 -1.42 -10.78 10.00
C MET A 116 -0.79 -12.00 9.31
N LEU A 117 0.43 -11.84 8.77
CA LEU A 117 1.20 -12.93 8.15
C LEU A 117 1.55 -14.03 9.15
N LEU A 118 2.12 -13.66 10.31
CA LEU A 118 2.51 -14.60 11.36
C LEU A 118 1.32 -15.41 11.89
N ALA A 119 0.14 -14.79 12.02
CA ALA A 119 -1.07 -15.51 12.42
C ALA A 119 -1.43 -16.62 11.42
N GLY A 120 -1.29 -16.37 10.12
CA GLY A 120 -1.52 -17.37 9.09
C GLY A 120 -0.53 -18.54 9.16
N ILE A 121 0.76 -18.24 9.35
CA ILE A 121 1.80 -19.25 9.54
C ILE A 121 1.49 -20.11 10.77
N ALA A 122 1.14 -19.49 11.89
CA ALA A 122 0.83 -20.18 13.13
C ALA A 122 -0.40 -21.10 12.98
N LEU A 123 -1.51 -20.60 12.42
CA LEU A 123 -2.74 -21.38 12.25
C LEU A 123 -2.56 -22.56 11.29
N GLN A 124 -1.81 -22.37 10.19
CA GLN A 124 -1.52 -23.44 9.24
C GLN A 124 -0.67 -24.56 9.86
N ASN A 125 0.37 -24.19 10.62
CA ASN A 125 1.30 -25.17 11.19
C ASN A 125 0.78 -25.79 12.50
N ALA A 126 -0.19 -25.18 13.16
CA ALA A 126 -0.93 -25.78 14.27
C ALA A 126 -2.02 -26.78 13.82
N GLY A 127 -2.25 -26.93 12.50
CA GLY A 127 -3.31 -27.79 11.96
C GLY A 127 -4.73 -27.22 12.17
N LEU A 128 -4.84 -25.93 12.50
CA LEU A 128 -6.12 -25.25 12.77
C LEU A 128 -6.74 -24.61 11.52
N TYR A 129 -6.04 -24.65 10.39
CA TYR A 129 -6.54 -24.17 9.11
C TYR A 129 -6.69 -25.31 8.12
N THR A 130 -7.94 -25.60 7.77
CA THR A 130 -8.30 -26.59 6.74
C THR A 130 -9.39 -26.03 5.85
N VAL A 131 -9.09 -25.86 4.56
CA VAL A 131 -10.03 -25.37 3.57
C VAL A 131 -10.20 -26.41 2.47
N THR A 132 -11.43 -26.92 2.31
CA THR A 132 -11.80 -27.94 1.32
C THR A 132 -13.04 -27.53 0.53
N GLY A 133 -13.25 -28.18 -0.62
CA GLY A 133 -14.42 -27.96 -1.48
C GLY A 133 -14.56 -26.51 -1.98
N TRP A 134 -15.79 -25.99 -1.93
CA TRP A 134 -16.15 -24.65 -2.42
C TRP A 134 -15.40 -23.51 -1.70
N CYS A 135 -15.02 -23.71 -0.44
CA CYS A 135 -14.28 -22.68 0.31
C CYS A 135 -12.90 -22.40 -0.27
N SER A 136 -12.26 -23.37 -0.94
CA SER A 136 -11.00 -23.11 -1.65
C SER A 136 -11.19 -22.14 -2.81
N GLN A 137 -12.33 -22.22 -3.51
CA GLN A 137 -12.68 -21.29 -4.58
C GLN A 137 -12.94 -19.89 -4.02
N LEU A 138 -13.60 -19.81 -2.84
CA LEU A 138 -13.80 -18.55 -2.14
C LEU A 138 -12.48 -17.88 -1.76
N VAL A 139 -11.50 -18.63 -1.23
CA VAL A 139 -10.16 -18.08 -0.92
C VAL A 139 -9.49 -17.54 -2.18
N SER A 140 -9.50 -18.29 -3.29
CA SER A 140 -8.95 -17.83 -4.56
C SER A 140 -9.64 -16.56 -5.06
N PHE A 141 -10.98 -16.50 -4.95
CA PHE A 141 -11.75 -15.30 -5.30
C PHE A 141 -11.38 -14.09 -4.44
N ILE A 142 -11.26 -14.25 -3.12
CA ILE A 142 -10.82 -13.18 -2.22
C ILE A 142 -9.42 -12.67 -2.59
N ARG A 143 -8.48 -13.57 -2.91
CA ARG A 143 -7.13 -13.20 -3.36
C ARG A 143 -7.18 -12.40 -4.67
N GLU A 144 -8.04 -12.78 -5.60
CA GLU A 144 -8.20 -12.06 -6.87
C GLU A 144 -8.83 -10.67 -6.70
N VAL A 145 -9.91 -10.56 -5.91
CA VAL A 145 -10.53 -9.27 -5.59
C VAL A 145 -9.53 -8.36 -4.89
N SER A 146 -8.76 -8.92 -3.95
CA SER A 146 -7.74 -8.17 -3.23
C SER A 146 -6.65 -7.65 -4.15
N LEU A 147 -6.15 -8.49 -5.05
CA LEU A 147 -5.19 -8.07 -6.06
C LEU A 147 -5.76 -6.97 -6.97
N ALA A 148 -7.03 -7.06 -7.36
CA ALA A 148 -7.71 -6.02 -8.14
C ALA A 148 -7.75 -4.68 -7.38
N VAL A 149 -8.18 -4.70 -6.11
CA VAL A 149 -8.22 -3.51 -5.25
C VAL A 149 -6.84 -2.89 -5.07
N THR A 150 -5.79 -3.69 -4.85
CA THR A 150 -4.41 -3.19 -4.75
C THR A 150 -3.95 -2.52 -6.03
N LEU A 151 -4.24 -3.10 -7.19
CA LEU A 151 -3.86 -2.53 -8.49
C LEU A 151 -4.61 -1.23 -8.78
N ILE A 152 -5.89 -1.15 -8.42
CA ILE A 152 -6.68 0.07 -8.57
C ILE A 152 -6.15 1.16 -7.64
N ASN A 153 -5.87 0.83 -6.37
CA ASN A 153 -5.26 1.77 -5.43
C ASN A 153 -3.94 2.32 -5.96
N GLY A 154 -3.02 1.44 -6.39
CA GLY A 154 -1.74 1.86 -6.95
C GLY A 154 -1.90 2.73 -8.21
N GLY A 155 -2.85 2.39 -9.09
CA GLY A 155 -3.16 3.19 -10.28
C GLY A 155 -3.70 4.58 -9.95
N LEU A 156 -4.60 4.69 -8.96
CA LEU A 156 -5.17 5.96 -8.52
C LEU A 156 -4.17 6.82 -7.72
N GLU A 157 -3.26 6.21 -6.96
CA GLU A 157 -2.26 6.91 -6.17
C GLU A 157 -1.23 7.66 -7.04
N LEU A 158 -0.95 7.13 -8.24
CA LEU A 158 -0.01 7.72 -9.19
C LEU A 158 -0.40 9.15 -9.60
N ASP A 159 0.60 10.05 -9.58
CA ASP A 159 0.46 11.42 -10.06
C ASP A 159 1.10 11.58 -11.44
N ALA A 160 0.29 11.85 -12.46
CA ALA A 160 0.77 12.03 -13.83
C ALA A 160 1.72 13.22 -14.02
N ASN A 161 1.56 14.31 -13.25
CA ASN A 161 2.41 15.48 -13.39
C ASN A 161 3.81 15.20 -12.82
N GLN A 162 3.85 14.55 -11.66
CA GLN A 162 5.11 14.13 -11.04
C GLN A 162 5.80 13.05 -11.88
N LEU A 163 5.04 12.06 -12.36
CA LEU A 163 5.56 11.02 -13.24
C LEU A 163 6.09 11.61 -14.55
N ARG A 164 5.40 12.56 -15.18
CA ARG A 164 5.86 13.19 -16.43
C ARG A 164 7.14 14.01 -16.21
N ARG A 165 7.19 14.81 -15.14
CA ARG A 165 8.35 15.67 -14.81
C ARG A 165 9.59 14.84 -14.52
N LEU A 166 9.43 13.68 -13.89
CA LEU A 166 10.55 12.87 -13.41
C LEU A 166 10.72 11.56 -14.19
N SER A 167 9.97 11.35 -15.28
CA SER A 167 9.86 10.05 -15.99
C SER A 167 11.19 9.42 -16.37
N GLY A 168 12.13 10.18 -16.93
CA GLY A 168 13.44 9.66 -17.33
C GLY A 168 14.33 9.26 -16.14
N VAL A 169 14.28 10.02 -15.05
CA VAL A 169 15.06 9.75 -13.83
C VAL A 169 14.42 8.60 -13.04
N VAL A 170 13.10 8.67 -12.84
CA VAL A 170 12.31 7.63 -12.16
C VAL A 170 12.44 6.31 -12.89
N ALA A 171 12.30 6.28 -14.22
CA ALA A 171 12.42 5.04 -14.97
C ALA A 171 13.83 4.42 -14.85
N ARG A 172 14.91 5.21 -14.88
CA ARG A 172 16.26 4.67 -14.65
C ARG A 172 16.45 4.18 -13.22
N LEU A 173 15.92 4.92 -12.25
CA LEU A 173 16.02 4.63 -10.82
C LEU A 173 15.13 3.45 -10.37
N THR A 174 14.11 3.09 -11.15
CA THR A 174 13.26 1.92 -10.88
C THR A 174 13.68 0.72 -11.72
N LEU A 175 13.86 0.88 -13.04
CA LEU A 175 14.09 -0.24 -13.95
C LEU A 175 15.47 -0.87 -13.76
N LEU A 176 16.52 -0.06 -13.65
CA LEU A 176 17.88 -0.60 -13.58
C LEU A 176 18.11 -1.36 -12.26
N PRO A 177 17.77 -0.82 -11.08
CA PRO A 177 17.93 -1.56 -9.83
C PRO A 177 17.02 -2.79 -9.78
N CYS A 178 15.77 -2.68 -10.25
CA CYS A 178 14.84 -3.81 -10.25
C CYS A 178 15.36 -4.95 -11.14
N LEU A 179 15.78 -4.66 -12.37
CA LEU A 179 16.30 -5.67 -13.29
C LEU A 179 17.62 -6.27 -12.79
N ALA A 180 18.51 -5.45 -12.23
CA ALA A 180 19.77 -5.93 -11.66
C ALA A 180 19.55 -6.83 -10.44
N GLU A 181 18.64 -6.46 -9.54
CA GLU A 181 18.26 -7.25 -8.37
C GLU A 181 17.59 -8.56 -8.79
N ALA A 182 16.60 -8.51 -9.69
CA ALA A 182 15.91 -9.69 -10.19
C ALA A 182 16.86 -10.64 -10.91
N ALA A 183 17.77 -10.13 -11.75
CA ALA A 183 18.77 -10.94 -12.43
C ALA A 183 19.78 -11.57 -11.45
N THR A 184 20.24 -10.81 -10.46
CA THR A 184 21.15 -11.33 -9.43
C THR A 184 20.48 -12.43 -8.63
N VAL A 185 19.28 -12.18 -8.12
CA VAL A 185 18.50 -13.18 -7.39
C VAL A 185 18.24 -14.41 -8.25
N ALA A 186 17.93 -14.26 -9.53
CA ALA A 186 17.74 -15.39 -10.43
C ALA A 186 19.03 -16.22 -10.63
N VAL A 187 20.19 -15.57 -10.84
CA VAL A 187 21.48 -16.25 -10.95
C VAL A 187 21.82 -16.99 -9.66
N VAL A 188 21.71 -16.30 -8.52
CA VAL A 188 22.06 -16.86 -7.21
C VAL A 188 21.09 -17.99 -6.83
N ALA A 189 19.80 -17.83 -7.08
CA ALA A 189 18.80 -18.87 -6.90
C ALA A 189 19.12 -20.12 -7.73
N TYR A 190 19.43 -19.96 -9.01
CA TYR A 190 19.79 -21.07 -9.89
C TYR A 190 21.04 -21.83 -9.43
N LEU A 191 22.04 -21.11 -8.88
CA LEU A 191 23.31 -21.70 -8.45
C LEU A 191 23.25 -22.35 -7.07
N ILE A 192 22.49 -21.79 -6.14
CA ILE A 192 22.50 -22.22 -4.72
C ILE A 192 21.29 -23.10 -4.38
N LEU A 193 20.11 -22.87 -4.97
CA LEU A 193 18.93 -23.71 -4.70
C LEU A 193 19.01 -25.02 -5.50
N PRO A 194 18.95 -26.19 -4.84
CA PRO A 194 18.96 -27.47 -5.53
C PRO A 194 17.76 -27.61 -6.46
N ASP A 195 17.98 -28.17 -7.66
CA ASP A 195 16.94 -28.51 -8.65
C ASP A 195 16.07 -27.33 -9.12
N PHE A 196 16.51 -26.08 -8.93
CA PHE A 196 15.77 -24.89 -9.35
C PHE A 196 16.03 -24.59 -10.83
N SER A 197 14.97 -24.50 -11.64
CA SER A 197 15.11 -24.19 -13.07
C SER A 197 15.36 -22.69 -13.31
N TRP A 198 15.92 -22.35 -14.47
CA TRP A 198 16.13 -20.93 -14.83
C TRP A 198 14.82 -20.13 -14.84
N GLN A 199 13.73 -20.75 -15.30
CA GLN A 199 12.41 -20.11 -15.34
C GLN A 199 11.87 -19.85 -13.92
N TRP A 200 11.98 -20.83 -13.01
CA TRP A 200 11.57 -20.64 -11.61
C TRP A 200 12.45 -19.61 -10.90
N SER A 201 13.75 -19.60 -11.17
CA SER A 201 14.70 -18.62 -10.63
C SER A 201 14.37 -17.19 -11.07
N LEU A 202 13.99 -17.02 -12.34
CA LEU A 202 13.59 -15.73 -12.89
C LEU A 202 12.27 -15.23 -12.30
N VAL A 203 11.29 -16.14 -12.11
CA VAL A 203 10.03 -15.82 -11.40
C VAL A 203 10.32 -15.40 -9.96
N LEU A 204 11.21 -16.12 -9.25
CA LEU A 204 11.63 -15.77 -7.89
C LEU A 204 12.33 -14.40 -7.83
N GLY A 205 13.22 -14.12 -8.79
CA GLY A 205 13.92 -12.85 -8.92
C GLY A 205 12.97 -11.65 -9.03
N PHE A 206 12.00 -11.70 -9.94
CA PHE A 206 10.99 -10.64 -10.05
C PHE A 206 10.03 -10.58 -8.86
N THR A 207 9.82 -11.69 -8.15
CA THR A 207 9.02 -11.69 -6.92
C THR A 207 9.74 -10.95 -5.79
N LEU A 208 11.05 -11.17 -5.64
CA LEU A 208 11.85 -10.58 -4.55
C LEU A 208 12.23 -9.12 -4.81
N SER A 209 12.43 -8.73 -6.07
CA SER A 209 12.81 -7.36 -6.41
C SER A 209 11.67 -6.34 -6.24
N ALA A 210 10.42 -6.79 -6.33
CA ALA A 210 9.24 -5.95 -6.26
C ALA A 210 9.12 -5.19 -4.92
N VAL A 211 8.95 -3.87 -4.99
CA VAL A 211 8.77 -3.02 -3.80
C VAL A 211 7.30 -2.83 -3.49
N SER A 212 6.93 -2.97 -2.21
CA SER A 212 5.57 -2.67 -1.75
C SER A 212 5.42 -1.20 -1.34
N PRO A 213 4.71 -0.35 -2.12
CA PRO A 213 4.47 1.05 -1.76
C PRO A 213 3.68 1.16 -0.45
N ALA A 214 2.81 0.19 -0.16
CA ALA A 214 1.96 0.23 1.02
C ALA A 214 2.75 0.30 2.36
N ILE A 215 3.96 -0.28 2.41
CA ILE A 215 4.83 -0.24 3.60
C ILE A 215 5.74 0.99 3.57
N LEU A 216 6.20 1.38 2.39
CA LEU A 216 7.14 2.47 2.20
C LEU A 216 6.49 3.86 2.35
N VAL A 217 5.34 4.06 1.70
CA VAL A 217 4.68 5.36 1.54
C VAL A 217 4.30 6.03 2.86
N PRO A 218 3.69 5.34 3.85
CA PRO A 218 3.38 5.96 5.14
C PRO A 218 4.62 6.50 5.86
N SER A 219 5.72 5.75 5.83
CA SER A 219 7.00 6.15 6.44
C SER A 219 7.59 7.36 5.71
N LEU A 220 7.52 7.40 4.37
CA LEU A 220 7.99 8.55 3.59
C LEU A 220 7.15 9.82 3.84
N PHE A 221 5.84 9.67 4.04
CA PHE A 221 4.99 10.79 4.43
C PHE A 221 5.30 11.27 5.85
N GLN A 222 5.61 10.36 6.77
CA GLN A 222 6.05 10.74 8.11
C GLN A 222 7.37 11.51 8.06
N LEU A 223 8.36 11.06 7.27
CA LEU A 223 9.62 11.78 7.05
C LEU A 223 9.38 13.15 6.40
N LYS A 224 8.47 13.22 5.42
CA LYS A 224 8.08 14.51 4.80
C LYS A 224 7.54 15.48 5.85
N ARG A 225 6.64 15.04 6.72
CA ARG A 225 6.08 15.87 7.81
C ARG A 225 7.13 16.34 8.82
N MET A 226 8.21 15.59 8.99
CA MET A 226 9.35 15.97 9.83
C MET A 226 10.34 16.91 9.12
N GLY A 227 10.05 17.33 7.87
CA GLY A 227 10.93 18.20 7.07
C GLY A 227 12.11 17.48 6.41
N TYR A 228 12.23 16.14 6.55
CA TYR A 228 13.32 15.39 5.93
C TYR A 228 13.05 15.15 4.43
N GLY A 229 14.01 15.51 3.57
CA GLY A 229 13.98 15.17 2.14
C GLY A 229 13.07 16.05 1.27
N GLU A 230 12.47 17.09 1.86
CA GLU A 230 11.53 18.00 1.20
C GLU A 230 12.24 18.97 0.23
N VAL A 231 13.35 19.57 0.65
CA VAL A 231 14.14 20.55 -0.13
C VAL A 231 14.62 19.98 -1.47
N LYS A 232 14.87 18.66 -1.54
CA LYS A 232 15.34 17.97 -2.75
C LYS A 232 14.24 17.19 -3.48
N GLY A 233 13.00 17.22 -2.98
CA GLY A 233 11.87 16.46 -3.55
C GLY A 233 12.07 14.93 -3.54
N VAL A 234 12.92 14.42 -2.65
CA VAL A 234 13.33 12.99 -2.62
C VAL A 234 12.16 12.09 -2.25
N ASN A 235 11.34 12.48 -1.27
CA ASN A 235 10.17 11.69 -0.86
C ASN A 235 9.16 11.57 -2.00
N THR A 236 8.90 12.66 -2.72
CA THR A 236 8.02 12.69 -3.88
C THR A 236 8.56 11.81 -5.02
N LEU A 237 9.87 11.90 -5.30
CA LEU A 237 10.54 11.05 -6.28
C LEU A 237 10.43 9.57 -5.89
N LEU A 238 10.65 9.24 -4.61
CA LEU A 238 10.66 7.86 -4.12
C LEU A 238 9.26 7.25 -4.07
N ILE A 239 8.23 8.03 -3.74
CA ILE A 239 6.82 7.61 -3.84
C ILE A 239 6.49 7.28 -5.30
N ALA A 240 6.83 8.19 -6.24
CA ALA A 240 6.59 7.95 -7.67
C ALA A 240 7.38 6.75 -8.21
N ALA A 241 8.62 6.59 -7.78
CA ALA A 241 9.47 5.46 -8.12
C ALA A 241 8.90 4.13 -7.60
N SER A 242 8.48 4.07 -6.34
CA SER A 242 7.89 2.85 -5.76
C SER A 242 6.63 2.40 -6.48
N SER A 243 5.78 3.33 -6.92
CA SER A 243 4.57 2.99 -7.68
C SER A 243 4.89 2.50 -9.10
N LEU A 244 5.86 3.12 -9.79
CA LEU A 244 6.30 2.65 -11.12
C LEU A 244 7.00 1.30 -11.03
N ASP A 245 7.84 1.10 -10.02
CA ASP A 245 8.51 -0.17 -9.73
C ASP A 245 7.49 -1.30 -9.55
N ASN A 246 6.42 -1.06 -8.78
CA ASN A 246 5.37 -2.06 -8.60
C ASN A 246 4.68 -2.44 -9.94
N ILE A 247 4.44 -1.47 -10.84
CA ILE A 247 3.89 -1.75 -12.19
C ILE A 247 4.86 -2.58 -13.02
N VAL A 248 6.13 -2.18 -13.07
CA VAL A 248 7.14 -2.88 -13.86
C VAL A 248 7.32 -4.30 -13.34
N SER A 249 7.48 -4.45 -12.02
CA SER A 249 7.70 -5.72 -11.35
C SER A 249 6.53 -6.67 -11.57
N ILE A 250 5.28 -6.21 -11.44
CA ILE A 250 4.12 -7.09 -11.71
C ILE A 250 4.05 -7.51 -13.18
N CYS A 251 4.43 -6.64 -14.12
CA CYS A 251 4.47 -6.99 -15.54
C CYS A 251 5.55 -8.04 -15.82
N ALA A 252 6.76 -7.79 -15.33
CA ALA A 252 7.89 -8.68 -15.53
C ALA A 252 7.68 -10.04 -14.86
N PHE A 253 7.15 -10.06 -13.63
CA PHE A 253 6.73 -11.29 -12.95
C PHE A 253 5.70 -12.07 -13.77
N ARG A 254 4.71 -11.40 -14.36
CA ARG A 254 3.69 -12.07 -15.18
C ARG A 254 4.23 -12.58 -16.51
N ILE A 255 5.12 -11.85 -17.16
CA ILE A 255 5.83 -12.32 -18.35
C ILE A 255 6.68 -13.56 -18.00
N ALA A 256 7.33 -13.55 -16.84
CA ALA A 256 8.08 -14.70 -16.34
C ALA A 256 7.18 -15.93 -16.14
N LEU A 257 6.00 -15.76 -15.54
CA LEU A 257 5.00 -16.84 -15.39
C LEU A 257 4.50 -17.36 -16.74
N VAL A 258 4.27 -16.48 -17.71
CA VAL A 258 3.91 -16.84 -19.09
C VAL A 258 5.01 -17.72 -19.70
N VAL A 259 6.27 -17.31 -19.59
CA VAL A 259 7.42 -18.10 -20.10
C VAL A 259 7.52 -19.46 -19.39
N LEU A 260 7.20 -19.52 -18.10
CA LEU A 260 7.22 -20.74 -17.29
C LEU A 260 6.13 -21.74 -17.71
N PHE A 261 4.88 -21.30 -17.85
CA PHE A 261 3.73 -22.20 -18.03
C PHE A 261 3.29 -22.43 -19.48
N LEU A 262 3.62 -21.55 -20.42
CA LEU A 262 3.29 -21.79 -21.82
C LEU A 262 4.18 -22.89 -22.40
N THR A 263 3.58 -23.74 -23.24
CA THR A 263 4.28 -24.73 -24.05
C THR A 263 4.58 -24.12 -25.42
N GLY A 264 5.84 -24.17 -25.88
CA GLY A 264 6.24 -23.53 -27.14
C GLY A 264 7.70 -23.10 -27.18
N SER A 265 8.12 -22.49 -28.29
CA SER A 265 9.47 -21.95 -28.44
C SER A 265 9.65 -20.67 -27.62
N LEU A 266 10.89 -20.35 -27.23
CA LEU A 266 11.20 -19.14 -26.46
C LEU A 266 10.73 -17.86 -27.16
N THR A 267 10.88 -17.79 -28.49
CA THR A 267 10.45 -16.65 -29.29
C THR A 267 8.93 -16.47 -29.26
N SER A 268 8.15 -17.54 -29.35
CA SER A 268 6.68 -17.44 -29.30
C SER A 268 6.20 -16.98 -27.93
N LYS A 269 6.85 -17.44 -26.85
CA LYS A 269 6.53 -17.04 -25.46
C LYS A 269 6.79 -15.55 -25.22
N ILE A 270 7.95 -15.05 -25.65
CA ILE A 270 8.30 -13.62 -25.49
C ILE A 270 7.34 -12.75 -26.31
N THR A 271 7.08 -13.14 -27.56
CA THR A 271 6.15 -12.41 -28.44
C THR A 271 4.74 -12.37 -27.83
N GLN A 272 4.25 -13.49 -27.29
CA GLN A 272 2.96 -13.53 -26.59
C GLN A 272 2.95 -12.59 -25.37
N GLY A 273 4.01 -12.60 -24.56
CA GLY A 273 4.17 -11.66 -23.45
C GLY A 273 4.04 -10.18 -23.88
N LEU A 274 4.69 -9.79 -24.98
CA LEU A 274 4.57 -8.42 -25.52
C LEU A 274 3.15 -8.11 -26.03
N ILE A 275 2.50 -9.09 -26.67
CA ILE A 275 1.12 -8.94 -27.15
C ILE A 275 0.17 -8.75 -25.98
N ASP A 276 0.27 -9.55 -24.91
CA ASP A 276 -0.56 -9.39 -23.71
C ASP A 276 -0.39 -8.00 -23.09
N VAL A 277 0.85 -7.50 -22.99
CA VAL A 277 1.14 -6.17 -22.46
C VAL A 277 0.50 -5.08 -23.32
N SER A 278 0.57 -5.24 -24.63
CA SER A 278 -0.03 -4.31 -25.59
C SER A 278 -1.56 -4.29 -25.47
N ILE A 279 -2.19 -5.47 -25.42
CA ILE A 279 -3.65 -5.61 -25.25
C ILE A 279 -4.09 -5.00 -23.91
N GLY A 280 -3.41 -5.33 -22.82
CA GLY A 280 -3.72 -4.79 -21.49
C GLY A 280 -3.61 -3.27 -21.44
N THR A 281 -2.57 -2.71 -22.07
CA THR A 281 -2.37 -1.27 -22.15
C THR A 281 -3.48 -0.58 -22.95
N VAL A 282 -3.78 -1.07 -24.15
CA VAL A 282 -4.83 -0.50 -25.00
C VAL A 282 -6.19 -0.60 -24.34
N ALA A 283 -6.56 -1.77 -23.81
CA ALA A 283 -7.82 -1.97 -23.12
C ALA A 283 -7.95 -1.09 -21.87
N GLY A 284 -6.88 -0.97 -21.08
CA GLY A 284 -6.83 -0.10 -19.91
C GLY A 284 -7.01 1.38 -20.25
N VAL A 285 -6.34 1.87 -21.30
CA VAL A 285 -6.49 3.25 -21.77
C VAL A 285 -7.90 3.51 -22.27
N ILE A 286 -8.47 2.62 -23.09
CA ILE A 286 -9.84 2.77 -23.62
C ILE A 286 -10.85 2.79 -22.49
N TRP A 287 -10.78 1.83 -21.56
CA TRP A 287 -11.70 1.74 -20.43
C TRP A 287 -11.53 2.92 -19.47
N GLY A 288 -10.29 3.28 -19.14
CA GLY A 288 -9.99 4.44 -18.29
C GLY A 288 -10.52 5.74 -18.91
N PHE A 289 -10.31 5.96 -20.21
CA PHE A 289 -10.83 7.12 -20.92
C PHE A 289 -12.35 7.17 -20.91
N PHE A 290 -13.03 6.03 -21.10
CA PHE A 290 -14.48 5.92 -20.96
C PHE A 290 -14.97 6.31 -19.55
N LEU A 291 -14.29 5.86 -18.49
CA LEU A 291 -14.58 6.22 -17.10
C LEU A 291 -14.31 7.69 -16.76
N ILE A 292 -13.50 8.39 -17.56
CA ILE A 292 -13.37 9.85 -17.41
C ILE A 292 -14.75 10.48 -17.58
N PHE A 293 -15.54 10.05 -18.57
CA PHE A 293 -16.83 10.67 -18.92
C PHE A 293 -18.04 10.12 -18.17
N VAL A 294 -18.01 8.83 -17.80
CA VAL A 294 -19.12 8.14 -17.11
C VAL A 294 -18.76 7.94 -15.64
N PRO A 295 -19.55 8.42 -14.64
CA PRO A 295 -20.79 9.21 -14.71
C PRO A 295 -20.54 10.69 -15.04
N PRO A 296 -21.54 11.40 -15.61
CA PRO A 296 -21.45 12.83 -15.88
C PRO A 296 -21.06 13.61 -14.61
N SER A 297 -20.24 14.66 -14.78
CA SER A 297 -19.75 15.45 -13.66
C SER A 297 -20.91 15.93 -12.76
N PRO A 298 -20.76 15.96 -11.42
CA PRO A 298 -21.80 16.43 -10.49
C PRO A 298 -22.45 17.73 -10.94
N TRP A 299 -21.65 18.64 -11.49
CA TRP A 299 -22.11 19.93 -12.00
C TRP A 299 -22.99 19.88 -13.26
N ALA A 300 -22.86 18.87 -14.13
CA ALA A 300 -23.78 18.70 -15.27
C ALA A 300 -25.19 18.33 -14.82
N VAL A 301 -25.33 17.74 -13.62
CA VAL A 301 -26.61 17.45 -12.97
C VAL A 301 -27.08 18.65 -12.14
N ILE A 302 -26.15 19.37 -11.48
CA ILE A 302 -26.46 20.60 -10.72
C ILE A 302 -26.95 21.72 -11.65
N TYR A 303 -26.32 21.95 -12.82
CA TYR A 303 -26.78 22.96 -13.79
C TYR A 303 -28.18 22.65 -14.35
N LYS A 304 -28.55 21.36 -14.43
CA LYS A 304 -29.88 20.95 -14.90
C LYS A 304 -30.97 21.14 -13.83
N ASN A 305 -30.58 21.13 -12.55
CA ASN A 305 -31.48 21.31 -11.40
C ASN A 305 -31.14 22.62 -10.69
N GLN A 306 -31.16 23.72 -11.42
CA GLN A 306 -31.08 25.07 -10.84
C GLN A 306 -32.44 25.44 -10.25
N GLU A 307 -32.86 24.73 -9.20
CA GLU A 307 -33.92 25.19 -8.31
C GLU A 307 -33.81 24.48 -6.95
N THR A 308 -33.61 25.28 -5.91
CA THR A 308 -33.60 24.93 -4.48
C THR A 308 -32.34 24.22 -3.95
N GLU A 309 -31.46 25.07 -3.41
CA GLU A 309 -30.34 24.77 -2.55
C GLU A 309 -30.77 23.94 -1.33
N ASN A 310 -30.27 22.70 -1.26
CA ASN A 310 -30.23 21.89 -0.05
C ASN A 310 -28.84 21.22 -0.04
N THR A 311 -27.94 21.69 0.82
CA THR A 311 -26.57 21.13 1.01
C THR A 311 -26.58 19.61 1.16
N ASN A 312 -27.60 19.06 1.82
CA ASN A 312 -27.84 17.62 1.96
C ASN A 312 -28.06 16.88 0.63
N LYS A 313 -28.68 17.51 -0.38
CA LYS A 313 -28.95 16.92 -1.70
C LYS A 313 -27.69 16.88 -2.57
N SER A 314 -26.87 17.94 -2.53
CA SER A 314 -25.57 17.99 -3.20
C SER A 314 -24.62 16.91 -2.66
N GLN A 315 -24.52 16.80 -1.33
CA GLN A 315 -23.64 15.82 -0.70
C GLN A 315 -24.04 14.37 -1.01
N ARG A 316 -25.35 14.06 -1.09
CA ARG A 316 -25.85 12.74 -1.51
C ARG A 316 -25.51 12.44 -2.96
N LEU A 317 -25.61 13.44 -3.84
CA LEU A 317 -25.27 13.30 -5.24
C LEU A 317 -23.77 13.02 -5.43
N ASP A 318 -22.90 13.72 -4.70
CA ASP A 318 -21.45 13.51 -4.75
C ASP A 318 -21.05 12.13 -4.24
N ARG A 319 -21.70 11.63 -3.18
CA ARG A 319 -21.52 10.25 -2.71
C ARG A 319 -22.00 9.23 -3.74
N LEU A 320 -23.15 9.45 -4.38
CA LEU A 320 -23.67 8.55 -5.41
C LEU A 320 -22.77 8.50 -6.64
N ILE A 321 -22.25 9.64 -7.08
CA ILE A 321 -21.33 9.72 -8.23
C ILE A 321 -20.01 9.04 -7.89
N THR A 322 -19.46 9.28 -6.70
CA THR A 322 -18.28 8.60 -6.19
C THR A 322 -18.51 7.08 -6.13
N ALA A 323 -19.65 6.64 -5.61
CA ALA A 323 -20.01 5.22 -5.55
C ALA A 323 -20.12 4.60 -6.95
N LYS A 324 -20.75 5.28 -7.91
CA LYS A 324 -20.83 4.82 -9.30
C LYS A 324 -19.46 4.74 -9.97
N ARG A 325 -18.59 5.73 -9.79
CA ARG A 325 -17.20 5.72 -10.30
C ARG A 325 -16.40 4.57 -9.71
N SER A 326 -16.48 4.40 -8.40
CA SER A 326 -15.78 3.33 -7.68
C SER A 326 -16.29 1.95 -8.11
N PHE A 327 -17.61 1.79 -8.26
CA PHE A 327 -18.21 0.56 -8.75
C PHE A 327 -17.81 0.24 -10.18
N LEU A 328 -17.90 1.20 -11.11
CA LEU A 328 -17.53 0.99 -12.52
C LEU A 328 -16.04 0.69 -12.68
N LEU A 329 -15.18 1.40 -11.95
CA LEU A 329 -13.74 1.14 -11.95
C LEU A 329 -13.42 -0.22 -11.31
N GLY A 330 -14.03 -0.55 -10.17
CA GLY A 330 -13.82 -1.79 -9.45
C GLY A 330 -14.32 -3.01 -10.23
N ALA A 331 -15.58 -2.98 -10.68
CA ALA A 331 -16.17 -4.06 -11.45
C ALA A 331 -15.49 -4.21 -12.82
N GLY A 332 -15.16 -3.11 -13.50
CA GLY A 332 -14.44 -3.14 -14.77
C GLY A 332 -13.01 -3.68 -14.61
N GLY A 333 -12.29 -3.29 -13.56
CA GLY A 333 -10.96 -3.80 -13.25
C GLY A 333 -10.97 -5.29 -12.89
N PHE A 334 -11.94 -5.73 -12.09
CA PHE A 334 -12.10 -7.15 -11.75
C PHE A 334 -12.52 -7.99 -12.97
N LEU A 335 -13.41 -7.47 -13.80
CA LEU A 335 -13.80 -8.10 -15.07
C LEU A 335 -12.61 -8.18 -16.02
N ALA A 336 -11.77 -7.15 -16.10
CA ALA A 336 -10.54 -7.20 -16.89
C ALA A 336 -9.60 -8.29 -16.39
N MET A 337 -9.42 -8.43 -15.07
CA MET A 337 -8.57 -9.47 -14.48
C MET A 337 -9.05 -10.90 -14.72
N THR A 338 -10.35 -11.14 -14.57
CA THR A 338 -10.94 -12.48 -14.75
C THR A 338 -11.17 -12.79 -16.22
N GLY A 339 -11.66 -11.82 -16.99
CA GLY A 339 -11.92 -11.93 -18.42
C GLY A 339 -10.66 -12.12 -19.25
N SER A 340 -9.53 -11.50 -18.89
CA SER A 340 -8.28 -11.70 -19.65
C SER A 340 -7.78 -13.14 -19.55
N ARG A 341 -8.00 -13.82 -18.42
CA ARG A 341 -7.67 -15.25 -18.27
C ARG A 341 -8.55 -16.11 -19.15
N TRP A 342 -9.83 -15.76 -19.25
CA TRP A 342 -10.77 -16.47 -20.12
C TRP A 342 -10.42 -16.30 -21.60
N CYS A 343 -9.96 -15.11 -22.00
CA CYS A 343 -9.49 -14.83 -23.36
C CYS A 343 -8.07 -15.36 -23.68
N GLY A 344 -7.39 -16.02 -22.74
CA GLY A 344 -6.05 -16.58 -22.95
C GLY A 344 -4.88 -15.57 -22.84
N TYR A 345 -5.13 -14.39 -22.28
CA TYR A 345 -4.14 -13.32 -22.09
C TYR A 345 -4.00 -12.96 -20.59
N PRO A 346 -3.33 -13.80 -19.77
CA PRO A 346 -3.29 -13.65 -18.32
C PRO A 346 -2.51 -12.42 -17.83
N VAL A 347 -1.67 -11.80 -18.67
CA VAL A 347 -0.93 -10.57 -18.31
C VAL A 347 -1.75 -9.32 -18.59
N ALA A 348 -2.64 -9.36 -19.59
CA ALA A 348 -3.42 -8.21 -20.05
C ALA A 348 -4.37 -7.63 -18.98
N GLY A 349 -5.05 -8.48 -18.21
CA GLY A 349 -6.10 -8.04 -17.27
C GLY A 349 -5.61 -7.17 -16.10
N PRO A 350 -4.60 -7.62 -15.34
CA PRO A 350 -3.97 -6.82 -14.27
C PRO A 350 -3.40 -5.48 -14.79
N LEU A 351 -2.80 -5.49 -15.98
CA LEU A 351 -2.31 -4.30 -16.66
C LEU A 351 -3.44 -3.34 -17.02
N ALA A 352 -4.51 -3.85 -17.64
CA ALA A 352 -5.69 -3.05 -17.95
C ALA A 352 -6.33 -2.47 -16.68
N CYS A 353 -6.34 -3.22 -15.58
CA CYS A 353 -6.86 -2.80 -14.28
C CYS A 353 -6.08 -1.57 -13.74
N ILE A 354 -4.75 -1.66 -13.64
CA ILE A 354 -3.94 -0.55 -13.11
C ILE A 354 -3.91 0.66 -14.05
N ILE A 355 -3.85 0.45 -15.37
CA ILE A 355 -3.83 1.53 -16.37
C ILE A 355 -5.18 2.25 -16.43
N SER A 356 -6.29 1.52 -16.39
CA SER A 356 -7.62 2.15 -16.36
C SER A 356 -7.85 2.98 -15.10
N ALA A 357 -7.36 2.53 -13.95
CA ALA A 357 -7.37 3.29 -12.70
C ALA A 357 -6.53 4.58 -12.81
N PHE A 358 -5.32 4.49 -13.36
CA PHE A 358 -4.46 5.66 -13.59
C PHE A 358 -5.09 6.68 -14.55
N VAL A 359 -5.59 6.22 -15.71
CA VAL A 359 -6.20 7.11 -16.72
C VAL A 359 -7.50 7.73 -16.19
N ALA A 360 -8.34 6.96 -15.49
CA ALA A 360 -9.56 7.48 -14.89
C ALA A 360 -9.25 8.51 -13.77
N GLY A 361 -8.33 8.17 -12.87
CA GLY A 361 -7.93 9.04 -11.76
C GLY A 361 -7.33 10.37 -12.24
N THR A 362 -6.43 10.31 -13.22
CA THR A 362 -5.83 11.51 -13.83
C THR A 362 -6.85 12.36 -14.59
N GLY A 363 -7.76 11.73 -15.33
CA GLY A 363 -8.84 12.44 -16.02
C GLY A 363 -9.85 13.10 -15.08
N TRP A 364 -10.18 12.46 -13.96
CA TRP A 364 -11.04 13.07 -12.94
C TRP A 364 -10.37 14.29 -12.28
N ARG A 365 -9.07 14.20 -11.95
CA ARG A 365 -8.29 15.33 -11.42
C ARG A 365 -8.20 16.47 -12.42
N TRP A 366 -7.96 16.15 -13.70
CA TRP A 366 -7.90 17.15 -14.77
C TRP A 366 -9.23 17.90 -14.93
N ARG A 367 -10.37 17.19 -14.91
CA ARG A 367 -11.69 17.83 -14.99
C ARG A 367 -12.00 18.70 -13.78
N LEU A 368 -11.63 18.26 -12.57
CA LEU A 368 -11.80 19.06 -11.37
C LEU A 368 -11.02 20.39 -11.47
N LYS A 369 -9.74 20.34 -11.89
CA LYS A 369 -8.92 21.55 -12.09
C LYS A 369 -9.50 22.51 -13.12
N MET A 370 -9.97 21.99 -14.26
CA MET A 370 -10.60 22.81 -15.31
C MET A 370 -11.88 23.48 -14.82
N GLN A 371 -12.64 22.84 -13.93
CA GLN A 371 -13.86 23.39 -13.35
C GLN A 371 -13.57 24.51 -12.35
N THR A 372 -12.61 24.32 -11.43
CA THR A 372 -12.19 25.37 -10.48
C THR A 372 -11.70 26.62 -11.22
N ARG A 373 -10.98 26.46 -12.34
CA ARG A 373 -10.52 27.58 -13.16
C ARG A 373 -11.66 28.37 -13.81
N ASN A 374 -12.75 27.72 -14.19
CA ASN A 374 -13.85 28.34 -14.92
C ASN A 374 -14.93 28.96 -14.01
N ASN A 375 -14.89 28.73 -12.70
CA ASN A 375 -15.90 29.25 -11.76
C ASN A 375 -15.23 29.75 -10.45
N PRO A 376 -14.69 30.97 -10.43
CA PRO A 376 -13.86 31.50 -9.33
C PRO A 376 -14.64 31.95 -8.08
N ALA A 377 -15.94 31.65 -7.98
CA ALA A 377 -16.83 32.20 -6.94
C ALA A 377 -16.63 31.64 -5.51
N SER A 378 -15.60 30.82 -5.28
CA SER A 378 -15.16 30.46 -3.93
C SER A 378 -13.64 30.56 -3.87
N SER A 379 -13.13 31.77 -3.69
CA SER A 379 -11.77 32.01 -3.24
C SER A 379 -11.61 31.43 -1.82
N VAL A 380 -11.28 30.15 -1.74
CA VAL A 380 -10.43 29.68 -0.64
C VAL A 380 -9.03 30.06 -1.08
N GLU A 381 -8.38 30.88 -0.28
CA GLU A 381 -6.99 31.30 -0.46
C GLU A 381 -6.15 30.07 -0.83
N GLU A 382 -5.38 30.19 -1.92
CA GLU A 382 -4.26 29.29 -2.19
C GLU A 382 -3.22 29.50 -1.09
N ASN A 383 -3.47 28.93 0.09
CA ASN A 383 -2.36 28.49 0.92
C ASN A 383 -1.85 27.21 0.27
N ASP A 384 -0.60 27.27 -0.21
CA ASP A 384 0.23 26.13 -0.63
C ASP A 384 0.54 25.18 0.55
N ASP A 385 -0.43 24.98 1.45
CA ASP A 385 -0.36 23.94 2.46
C ASP A 385 -0.90 22.65 1.82
N ASP A 386 0.00 21.69 1.63
CA ASP A 386 -0.23 20.32 1.14
C ASP A 386 -1.38 19.55 1.87
N GLU A 387 -2.02 20.14 2.88
CA GLU A 387 -3.09 19.54 3.69
C GLU A 387 -4.46 19.45 2.99
N ASP A 388 -4.81 20.35 2.06
CA ASP A 388 -6.12 20.28 1.36
C ASP A 388 -6.16 19.23 0.23
N LEU A 389 -5.00 18.66 -0.14
CA LEU A 389 -4.90 17.54 -1.08
C LEU A 389 -5.60 16.27 -0.53
N CYS A 390 -5.79 16.16 0.79
CA CYS A 390 -6.49 15.07 1.46
C CYS A 390 -8.03 15.13 1.35
N LYS A 391 -8.63 16.27 0.97
CA LYS A 391 -10.09 16.37 0.72
C LYS A 391 -10.50 15.99 -0.70
N GLY A 392 -9.57 15.96 -1.67
CA GLY A 392 -9.88 15.88 -3.11
C GLY A 392 -9.96 14.50 -3.78
N LYS A 393 -9.85 13.40 -3.03
CA LYS A 393 -9.71 12.03 -3.57
C LYS A 393 -10.80 11.05 -3.09
N PRO A 394 -12.07 11.25 -3.50
CA PRO A 394 -13.19 10.50 -2.92
C PRO A 394 -13.25 9.04 -3.39
N VAL A 395 -12.74 8.72 -4.58
CA VAL A 395 -12.73 7.34 -5.11
C VAL A 395 -11.58 6.54 -4.49
N GLU A 396 -10.41 7.17 -4.32
CA GLU A 396 -9.25 6.57 -3.66
C GLU A 396 -9.59 6.09 -2.25
N LYS A 397 -10.28 6.93 -1.45
CA LYS A 397 -10.74 6.56 -0.12
C LYS A 397 -11.64 5.31 -0.11
N VAL A 398 -12.50 5.13 -1.12
CA VAL A 398 -13.36 3.93 -1.21
C VAL A 398 -12.51 2.67 -1.34
N PHE A 399 -11.50 2.69 -2.21
CA PHE A 399 -10.62 1.55 -2.40
C PHE A 399 -9.60 1.38 -1.26
N GLU A 400 -9.20 2.45 -0.56
CA GLU A 400 -8.44 2.37 0.70
C GLU A 400 -9.26 1.66 1.80
N TYR A 401 -10.55 2.00 1.95
CA TYR A 401 -11.44 1.30 2.89
C TYR A 401 -11.64 -0.16 2.50
N ALA A 402 -11.87 -0.45 1.22
CA ALA A 402 -11.98 -1.82 0.72
C ALA A 402 -10.70 -2.61 0.99
N TRP A 403 -9.53 -2.01 0.75
CA TRP A 403 -8.24 -2.62 1.04
C TRP A 403 -8.04 -2.86 2.54
N THR A 404 -8.42 -1.91 3.39
CA THR A 404 -8.35 -2.05 4.85
C THR A 404 -9.15 -3.27 5.34
N GLY A 405 -10.32 -3.52 4.74
CA GLY A 405 -11.13 -4.71 5.04
C GLY A 405 -10.51 -6.01 4.53
N LEU A 406 -9.87 -6.00 3.35
CA LEU A 406 -9.29 -7.18 2.71
C LEU A 406 -7.89 -7.54 3.23
N GLN A 407 -7.14 -6.55 3.75
CA GLN A 407 -5.75 -6.70 4.17
C GLN A 407 -5.51 -7.88 5.13
N PRO A 408 -6.30 -8.07 6.21
CA PRO A 408 -6.08 -9.18 7.14
C PRO A 408 -6.24 -10.54 6.48
N SER A 409 -7.24 -10.72 5.62
CA SER A 409 -7.44 -11.96 4.87
C SER A 409 -6.23 -12.27 3.99
N VAL A 410 -5.77 -11.28 3.22
CA VAL A 410 -4.70 -11.46 2.23
C VAL A 410 -3.37 -11.86 2.87
N PHE A 411 -2.95 -11.14 3.90
CA PHE A 411 -1.68 -11.43 4.58
C PHE A 411 -1.75 -12.73 5.39
N ALA A 412 -2.88 -13.00 6.04
CA ALA A 412 -3.04 -14.27 6.75
C ALA A 412 -3.10 -15.45 5.76
N PHE A 413 -3.78 -15.32 4.61
CA PHE A 413 -3.77 -16.33 3.56
C PHE A 413 -2.36 -16.57 2.99
N MET A 414 -1.57 -15.51 2.76
CA MET A 414 -0.15 -15.68 2.40
C MET A 414 0.62 -16.47 3.47
N GLY A 415 0.33 -16.24 4.75
CA GLY A 415 0.93 -17.01 5.85
C GLY A 415 0.56 -18.49 5.81
N THR A 416 -0.67 -18.82 5.41
CA THR A 416 -1.11 -20.23 5.30
C THR A 416 -0.43 -21.02 4.19
N ASP A 417 0.22 -20.35 3.24
CA ASP A 417 0.97 -21.02 2.18
C ASP A 417 2.32 -21.57 2.71
N ILE A 418 2.78 -21.13 3.89
CA ILE A 418 4.05 -21.54 4.52
C ILE A 418 3.82 -22.74 5.43
N LYS A 419 4.22 -23.93 4.98
CA LYS A 419 4.14 -25.20 5.73
C LYS A 419 5.53 -25.66 6.16
N PHE A 420 5.78 -25.70 7.47
CA PHE A 420 7.06 -26.16 8.03
C PHE A 420 7.35 -27.62 7.71
N GLU A 421 6.33 -28.43 7.46
CA GLU A 421 6.49 -29.80 6.97
C GLU A 421 7.20 -29.89 5.61
N LEU A 422 7.08 -28.86 4.77
CA LEU A 422 7.77 -28.75 3.48
C LEU A 422 9.18 -28.14 3.63
N LEU A 423 9.44 -27.45 4.74
CA LEU A 423 10.72 -26.80 5.07
C LEU A 423 11.67 -27.70 5.90
N LYS A 424 11.46 -29.02 5.89
CA LYS A 424 12.14 -30.00 6.78
C LYS A 424 13.67 -29.99 6.76
N LYS A 425 14.32 -29.34 5.80
CA LYS A 425 15.78 -29.17 5.78
C LYS A 425 16.14 -27.75 6.23
N PHE A 426 16.80 -27.64 7.38
CA PHE A 426 17.35 -26.37 7.88
C PHE A 426 18.23 -25.68 6.81
N ASP A 427 18.90 -26.48 5.98
CA ASP A 427 19.69 -26.03 4.83
C ASP A 427 18.87 -25.17 3.84
N MET A 428 17.59 -25.48 3.60
CA MET A 428 16.76 -24.69 2.68
C MET A 428 16.47 -23.28 3.21
N VAL A 429 16.27 -23.14 4.52
CA VAL A 429 16.06 -21.83 5.16
C VAL A 429 17.33 -21.00 5.07
N PHE A 430 18.48 -21.62 5.38
CA PHE A 430 19.78 -20.96 5.29
C PHE A 430 20.11 -20.53 3.85
N VAL A 431 19.93 -21.43 2.88
CA VAL A 431 20.14 -21.13 1.45
C VAL A 431 19.20 -20.02 0.97
N GLY A 432 17.91 -20.06 1.37
CA GLY A 432 16.96 -19.01 1.04
C GLY A 432 17.35 -17.64 1.61
N LEU A 433 17.82 -17.60 2.86
CA LEU A 433 18.35 -16.39 3.48
C LEU A 433 19.56 -15.85 2.69
N LEU A 434 20.44 -16.74 2.25
CA LEU A 434 21.63 -16.42 1.48
C LEU A 434 21.27 -15.74 0.15
N VAL A 435 20.32 -16.32 -0.61
CA VAL A 435 19.79 -15.72 -1.84
C VAL A 435 19.25 -14.31 -1.58
N LEU A 436 18.52 -14.12 -0.48
CA LEU A 436 17.94 -12.84 -0.09
C LEU A 436 19.02 -11.81 0.27
N THR A 437 20.06 -12.21 1.00
CA THR A 437 21.19 -11.31 1.34
C THR A 437 21.94 -10.81 0.10
N PHE A 438 22.15 -11.65 -0.92
CA PHE A 438 22.76 -11.24 -2.18
C PHE A 438 21.89 -10.23 -2.94
N GLY A 439 20.57 -10.46 -2.99
CA GLY A 439 19.63 -9.51 -3.59
C GLY A 439 19.70 -8.14 -2.92
N ILE A 440 19.65 -8.11 -1.58
CA ILE A 440 19.78 -6.87 -0.80
C ILE A 440 21.13 -6.19 -1.03
N ALA A 441 22.24 -6.94 -1.07
CA ALA A 441 23.57 -6.36 -1.26
C ALA A 441 23.71 -5.62 -2.59
N VAL A 442 23.14 -6.17 -3.67
CA VAL A 442 23.11 -5.48 -4.98
C VAL A 442 22.23 -4.24 -4.93
N ARG A 443 21.10 -4.31 -4.23
CA ARG A 443 20.18 -3.18 -4.08
C ARG A 443 20.78 -2.01 -3.29
N ILE A 444 21.67 -2.28 -2.34
CA ILE A 444 22.36 -1.24 -1.56
C ILE A 444 23.48 -0.57 -2.37
N ASN A 445 24.08 -1.31 -3.32
CA ASN A 445 25.22 -0.83 -4.11
C ASN A 445 24.84 -0.12 -5.42
N ASN A 446 23.58 -0.22 -5.86
CA ASN A 446 23.01 0.48 -7.02
C ASN A 446 22.27 1.75 -6.59
#